data_AF-A0A182NLX6-F1
#
_entry.id   AF-A0A182NLX6-F1
#
_cell.length_a   1.000
_cell.length_b   1.000
_cell.length_c   1.000
_cell.angle_alpha   90.00
_cell.angle_beta   90.00
_cell.angle_gamma   90.00
#
_symmetry.space_group_name_H-M   'P 1'
#
loop_
_entity.id
_entity.type
_entity.pdbx_description
1 polymer ?
#
loop_
_entity_poly.entity_id
_entity_poly.type
_entity_poly.pdbx_seq_one_letter_code
_entity_poly.pdbx_strand_id
1 'polypeptide(L)'
;MVNHRIPSVFSKTYVTPRRPFEKPRLDAELKIIGQYGLRNKREVWRVKYTLAKIRKAARELLTLEEKDEKRLFQGNALLRRLVRIGVLDESRMKLDYVLGLRIEDFLERRLQTQVFKLGLAKSYHHARVLIRQRHIRSLERFCASLVPSQMIVSAT
;
A
#
# COMPACT_ATOMS: atom_id res chain seq x y z
N MET A 1 -24.54 1.55 -37.50
CA MET A 1 -24.34 1.43 -36.04
C MET A 1 -22.86 1.58 -35.72
N VAL A 2 -22.42 2.77 -35.30
CA VAL A 2 -21.00 3.03 -35.00
C VAL A 2 -20.71 2.50 -33.61
N ASN A 3 -19.98 1.39 -33.48
CA ASN A 3 -19.60 0.82 -32.19
C ASN A 3 -18.68 1.82 -31.44
N HIS A 4 -19.25 2.53 -30.46
CA HIS A 4 -18.48 3.38 -29.54
C HIS A 4 -17.74 2.47 -28.55
N ARG A 5 -16.56 1.95 -28.90
CA ARG A 5 -15.69 1.27 -27.94
C ARG A 5 -15.20 2.31 -26.94
N ILE A 6 -15.63 2.20 -25.69
CA ILE A 6 -15.10 3.00 -24.58
C ILE A 6 -13.58 2.71 -24.49
N PRO A 7 -12.71 3.72 -24.59
CA PRO A 7 -11.27 3.50 -24.48
C PRO A 7 -10.91 3.07 -23.05
N SER A 8 -10.12 2.00 -22.94
CA SER A 8 -9.62 1.54 -21.64
C SER A 8 -8.60 2.53 -21.06
N VAL A 9 -8.89 3.08 -19.88
CA VAL A 9 -8.01 4.03 -19.20
C VAL A 9 -6.90 3.28 -18.44
N PHE A 10 -5.65 3.45 -18.85
CA PHE A 10 -4.48 2.92 -18.16
C PHE A 10 -3.76 4.01 -17.36
N SER A 11 -3.32 3.69 -16.15
CA SER A 11 -2.58 4.62 -15.30
C SER A 11 -1.27 4.04 -14.80
N LYS A 12 -0.27 4.91 -14.60
CA LYS A 12 1.02 4.51 -14.03
C LYS A 12 0.89 4.30 -12.53
N THR A 13 1.49 3.22 -12.04
CA THR A 13 1.44 2.81 -10.62
C THR A 13 2.71 3.13 -9.84
N TYR A 14 3.76 3.60 -10.52
CA TYR A 14 5.04 3.95 -9.90
C TYR A 14 5.66 5.14 -10.62
N VAL A 15 6.58 5.82 -9.95
CA VAL A 15 7.40 6.90 -10.50
C VAL A 15 8.87 6.55 -10.28
N THR A 16 9.70 6.77 -11.28
CA THR A 16 11.14 6.56 -11.20
C THR A 16 11.80 7.72 -10.44
N PRO A 17 12.80 7.44 -9.58
CA PRO A 17 13.53 8.49 -8.89
C PRO A 17 14.25 9.39 -9.90
N ARG A 18 14.33 10.70 -9.60
CA ARG A 18 14.99 11.68 -10.46
C ARG A 18 16.49 11.40 -10.63
N ARG A 19 17.16 11.04 -9.53
CA ARG A 19 18.59 10.72 -9.49
C ARG A 19 18.78 9.20 -9.40
N PRO A 20 19.29 8.55 -10.45
CA PRO A 20 19.40 7.09 -10.46
C PRO A 20 20.40 6.53 -9.46
N PHE A 21 21.58 7.13 -9.32
CA PHE A 21 22.75 6.54 -8.64
C PHE A 21 23.10 7.19 -7.30
N GLU A 22 22.12 7.41 -6.43
CA GLU A 22 22.37 7.86 -5.07
C GLU A 22 22.60 6.64 -4.15
N LYS A 23 23.84 6.45 -3.68
CA LYS A 23 24.21 5.40 -2.71
C LYS A 23 23.24 5.28 -1.52
N PRO A 24 22.91 6.35 -0.75
CA PRO A 24 22.06 6.22 0.43
C PRO A 24 20.65 5.72 0.09
N ARG A 25 20.11 6.11 -1.08
CA ARG A 25 18.80 5.65 -1.56
C ARG A 25 18.85 4.18 -1.95
N LEU A 26 19.93 3.76 -2.62
CA LEU A 26 20.13 2.37 -3.05
C LEU A 26 20.24 1.44 -1.85
N ASP A 27 20.99 1.82 -0.82
CA ASP A 27 21.19 1.04 0.40
C ASP A 27 19.90 0.93 1.21
N ALA A 28 19.16 2.04 1.36
CA ALA A 28 17.86 2.03 2.02
C ALA A 28 16.83 1.15 1.29
N GLU A 29 16.79 1.22 -0.04
CA GLU A 29 15.91 0.35 -0.84
C GLU A 29 16.32 -1.12 -0.74
N LEU A 30 17.61 -1.42 -0.74
CA LEU A 30 18.11 -2.78 -0.62
C LEU A 30 17.78 -3.38 0.75
N LYS A 31 17.91 -2.60 1.83
CA LYS A 31 17.51 -3.00 3.19
C LYS A 31 16.04 -3.40 3.26
N ILE A 32 15.15 -2.56 2.73
CA ILE A 32 13.70 -2.83 2.69
C ILE A 32 13.39 -4.08 1.86
N ILE A 33 14.07 -4.26 0.72
CA ILE A 33 13.88 -5.41 -0.15
C ILE A 33 14.27 -6.72 0.56
N GLY A 34 15.41 -6.71 1.28
CA GLY A 34 15.87 -7.85 2.05
C GLY A 34 14.93 -8.19 3.21
N GLN A 35 14.51 -7.18 3.98
CA GLN A 35 13.64 -7.38 5.14
C GLN A 35 12.27 -7.96 4.78
N TYR A 36 11.67 -7.53 3.67
CA TYR A 36 10.31 -7.93 3.29
C TYR A 36 10.26 -8.96 2.14
N GLY A 37 11.41 -9.47 1.67
CA GLY A 37 11.49 -10.47 0.60
C GLY A 37 10.87 -10.00 -0.73
N LEU A 38 11.15 -8.76 -1.13
CA LEU A 38 10.63 -8.16 -2.36
C LEU A 38 11.44 -8.62 -3.58
N ARG A 39 10.80 -8.73 -4.76
CA ARG A 39 11.51 -9.16 -5.98
C ARG A 39 12.26 -8.00 -6.67
N ASN A 40 11.57 -6.86 -6.80
CA ASN A 40 12.03 -5.74 -7.62
C ASN A 40 11.91 -4.41 -6.86
N LYS A 41 12.83 -3.46 -7.11
CA LYS A 41 12.73 -2.06 -6.64
C LYS A 41 11.42 -1.38 -7.06
N ARG A 42 10.82 -1.80 -8.18
CA ARG A 42 9.50 -1.34 -8.63
C ARG A 42 8.40 -1.57 -7.58
N GLU A 43 8.46 -2.64 -6.79
CA GLU A 43 7.47 -2.89 -5.74
C GLU A 43 7.56 -1.84 -4.63
N VAL A 44 8.78 -1.45 -4.25
CA VAL A 44 9.02 -0.34 -3.31
C VAL A 44 8.53 0.98 -3.89
N TRP A 45 8.82 1.25 -5.17
CA TRP A 45 8.41 2.50 -5.83
C TRP A 45 6.89 2.62 -5.98
N ARG A 46 6.16 1.51 -6.15
CA ARG A 46 4.69 1.52 -6.13
C ARG A 46 4.15 1.98 -4.77
N VAL A 47 4.69 1.44 -3.68
CA VAL A 47 4.27 1.82 -2.32
C VAL A 47 4.65 3.28 -2.01
N LYS A 48 5.86 3.71 -2.42
CA LYS A 48 6.28 5.12 -2.32
C LYS A 48 5.31 6.04 -3.08
N TYR A 49 4.89 5.64 -4.28
CA TYR A 49 3.97 6.43 -5.10
C TYR A 49 2.57 6.53 -4.48
N THR A 50 2.04 5.42 -3.92
CA THR A 50 0.75 5.45 -3.22
C THR A 50 0.82 6.32 -1.96
N LEU A 51 1.90 6.22 -1.17
CA LEU A 51 2.11 7.05 0.01
C LEU A 51 2.20 8.54 -0.37
N ALA A 52 2.90 8.87 -1.46
CA ALA A 52 3.00 10.23 -1.95
C ALA A 52 1.63 10.82 -2.36
N LYS A 53 0.75 10.02 -2.97
CA LYS A 53 -0.62 10.45 -3.29
C LYS A 53 -1.43 10.73 -2.03
N ILE A 54 -1.37 9.83 -1.05
CA ILE A 54 -2.09 9.97 0.23
C ILE A 54 -1.59 11.22 0.97
N ARG A 55 -0.28 11.43 1.08
CA ARG A 55 0.32 12.62 1.70
C ARG A 55 -0.04 13.90 0.95
N LYS A 56 -0.11 13.87 -0.39
CA LYS A 56 -0.54 15.03 -1.18
C LYS A 56 -1.99 15.42 -0.84
N ALA A 57 -2.89 14.44 -0.86
CA ALA A 57 -4.30 14.67 -0.48
C ALA A 57 -4.40 15.18 0.97
N ALA A 58 -3.67 14.60 1.91
CA ALA A 58 -3.67 15.07 3.30
C ALA A 58 -3.20 16.53 3.43
N ARG A 59 -2.16 16.94 2.69
CA ARG A 59 -1.69 18.34 2.68
C ARG A 59 -2.73 19.32 2.13
N GLU A 60 -3.39 18.96 1.03
CA GLU A 60 -4.47 19.77 0.44
C GLU A 60 -5.67 19.91 1.39
N LEU A 61 -5.97 18.86 2.16
CA LEU A 61 -7.04 18.89 3.16
C LEU A 61 -6.65 19.71 4.38
N LEU A 62 -5.37 19.70 4.77
CA LEU A 62 -4.87 20.44 5.93
C LEU A 62 -4.86 21.96 5.72
N THR A 63 -4.76 22.42 4.46
CA THR A 63 -4.84 23.86 4.13
C THR A 63 -6.25 24.45 4.20
N LEU A 64 -7.28 23.61 4.14
CA LEU A 64 -8.68 24.03 4.23
C LEU A 64 -9.09 24.22 5.70
N GLU A 65 -10.13 25.01 5.93
CA GLU A 65 -10.64 25.26 7.29
C GLU A 65 -11.30 23.99 7.85
N GLU A 66 -11.31 23.86 9.18
CA GLU A 66 -11.81 22.66 9.85
C GLU A 66 -13.30 22.38 9.61
N LYS A 67 -14.08 23.43 9.34
CA LYS A 67 -15.53 23.34 9.12
C LYS A 67 -15.92 23.15 7.65
N ASP A 68 -14.96 23.14 6.73
CA ASP A 68 -15.26 22.92 5.32
C ASP A 68 -15.80 21.51 5.08
N GLU A 69 -16.94 21.43 4.37
CA GLU A 69 -17.58 20.15 4.02
C GLU A 69 -16.63 19.22 3.24
N LYS A 70 -15.81 19.79 2.36
CA LYS A 70 -14.81 19.04 1.59
C LYS A 70 -13.78 18.38 2.48
N ARG A 71 -13.31 19.10 3.51
CA ARG A 71 -12.32 18.59 4.46
C ARG A 71 -12.91 17.46 5.29
N LEU A 72 -14.12 17.64 5.81
CA LEU A 72 -14.82 16.63 6.61
C LEU A 72 -15.09 15.36 5.79
N PHE A 73 -15.64 15.51 4.58
CA PHE A 73 -15.99 14.36 3.75
C PHE A 73 -14.75 13.60 3.24
N GLN A 74 -13.82 14.30 2.58
CA GLN A 74 -12.64 13.66 2.00
C GLN A 74 -11.65 13.19 3.08
N GLY A 75 -11.51 13.95 4.17
CA GLY A 75 -10.69 13.57 5.31
C GLY A 75 -11.19 12.28 5.96
N ASN A 76 -12.49 12.20 6.28
CA ASN A 76 -13.08 10.99 6.85
C ASN A 76 -13.01 9.80 5.89
N ALA A 77 -13.21 10.01 4.59
CA ALA A 77 -13.06 8.96 3.59
C ALA A 77 -11.61 8.42 3.53
N LEU A 78 -10.62 9.31 3.61
CA LEU A 78 -9.20 8.94 3.62
C LEU A 78 -8.84 8.16 4.89
N LEU A 79 -9.27 8.62 6.07
CA LEU A 79 -9.04 7.96 7.35
C LEU A 79 -9.70 6.56 7.38
N ARG A 80 -10.98 6.46 6.99
CA ARG A 80 -11.69 5.17 6.90
C ARG A 80 -10.96 4.17 6.01
N ARG A 81 -10.41 4.64 4.88
CA ARG A 81 -9.64 3.77 3.98
C ARG A 81 -8.34 3.28 4.62
N LEU A 82 -7.64 4.12 5.37
CA LEU A 82 -6.39 3.75 6.04
C LEU A 82 -6.61 2.77 7.19
N VAL A 83 -7.68 2.96 7.97
CA VAL A 83 -8.08 2.04 9.06
C VAL A 83 -8.51 0.69 8.50
N ARG A 84 -9.28 0.69 7.40
CA ARG A 84 -9.64 -0.54 6.69
C ARG A 84 -8.43 -1.31 6.18
N ILE A 85 -7.38 -0.64 5.73
CA ILE A 85 -6.13 -1.34 5.34
C ILE A 85 -5.34 -1.77 6.58
N GLY A 86 -5.55 -1.12 7.72
CA GLY A 86 -4.86 -1.39 8.99
C GLY A 86 -3.50 -0.71 9.09
N VAL A 87 -3.32 0.42 8.40
CA VAL A 87 -2.08 1.22 8.47
C VAL A 87 -2.11 2.18 9.65
N LEU A 88 -3.31 2.65 10.02
CA LEU A 88 -3.55 3.50 11.18
C LEU A 88 -4.35 2.70 12.22
N ASP A 89 -4.04 2.94 13.49
CA ASP A 89 -4.83 2.47 14.62
C ASP A 89 -6.04 3.38 14.85
N GLU A 90 -7.12 2.82 15.41
CA GLU A 90 -8.38 3.54 15.64
C GLU A 90 -8.22 4.71 16.62
N SER A 91 -7.26 4.62 17.53
CA SER A 91 -6.93 5.68 18.48
C SER A 91 -6.31 6.93 17.84
N ARG A 92 -5.80 6.83 16.60
CA ARG A 92 -5.01 7.88 15.91
C ARG A 92 -5.68 8.41 14.65
N MET A 93 -7.00 8.61 14.67
CA MET A 93 -7.76 9.17 13.53
C MET A 93 -7.61 10.70 13.38
N LYS A 94 -6.38 11.21 13.26
CA LYS A 94 -6.11 12.61 12.89
C LYS A 94 -5.35 12.69 11.56
N LEU A 95 -5.61 13.74 10.79
CA LEU A 95 -4.96 13.95 9.49
C LEU A 95 -3.44 14.16 9.62
N ASP A 96 -2.96 14.68 10.74
CA ASP A 96 -1.53 14.90 10.99
C ASP A 96 -0.73 13.59 11.00
N TYR A 97 -1.30 12.51 11.56
CA TYR A 97 -0.64 11.21 11.60
C TYR A 97 -0.45 10.59 10.21
N VAL A 98 -1.29 10.97 9.24
CA VAL A 98 -1.16 10.52 7.84
C VAL A 98 0.14 11.03 7.22
N LEU A 99 0.64 12.20 7.64
CA LEU A 99 1.92 12.74 7.16
C LEU A 99 3.11 11.94 7.68
N GLY A 100 3.02 11.43 8.92
CA GLY A 100 4.06 10.64 9.58
C GLY A 100 4.19 9.20 9.11
N LEU A 101 3.26 8.71 8.28
CA LEU A 101 3.25 7.32 7.78
C LEU A 101 4.55 6.93 7.08
N ARG A 102 5.09 5.75 7.41
CA ARG A 102 6.30 5.20 6.81
C ARG A 102 5.94 4.18 5.74
N ILE A 103 6.95 3.79 4.95
CA ILE A 103 6.79 2.77 3.89
C ILE A 103 6.59 1.39 4.53
N GLU A 104 7.23 1.16 5.67
CA GLU A 104 7.19 -0.10 6.45
C GLU A 104 5.75 -0.46 6.83
N ASP A 105 4.96 0.51 7.30
CA ASP A 105 3.57 0.32 7.72
C ASP A 105 2.71 -0.29 6.59
N PHE A 106 2.95 0.09 5.33
CA PHE A 106 2.26 -0.49 4.18
C PHE A 106 2.80 -1.87 3.78
N LEU A 107 4.09 -2.14 3.99
CA LEU A 107 4.70 -3.43 3.67
C LEU A 107 4.28 -4.50 4.67
N GLU A 108 4.04 -4.14 5.93
CA GLU A 108 3.54 -5.04 6.96
C GLU A 108 2.11 -5.53 6.72
N ARG A 109 1.31 -4.78 5.97
CA ARG A 109 -0.07 -5.15 5.62
C ARG A 109 -0.17 -6.03 4.37
N ARG A 110 0.96 -6.39 3.76
CA ARG A 110 0.97 -7.29 2.60
C ARG A 110 0.64 -8.73 3.00
N LEU A 111 0.01 -9.46 2.08
CA LEU A 111 -0.29 -10.88 2.29
C LEU A 111 0.97 -11.69 2.61
N GLN A 112 2.09 -11.41 1.94
CA GLN A 112 3.37 -12.08 2.17
C GLN A 112 3.87 -11.93 3.62
N THR A 113 3.77 -10.72 4.19
CA THR A 113 4.25 -10.44 5.55
C THR A 113 3.29 -10.96 6.60
N GLN A 114 1.99 -10.87 6.33
CA GLN A 114 0.95 -11.41 7.21
C GLN A 114 1.02 -12.94 7.31
N VAL A 115 1.21 -13.66 6.20
CA VAL A 115 1.40 -15.12 6.20
C VAL A 115 2.63 -15.54 7.02
N PHE A 116 3.71 -14.76 6.95
CA PHE A 116 4.89 -15.00 7.77
C PHE A 116 4.63 -14.72 9.25
N LYS A 117 3.98 -13.60 9.58
CA LYS A 117 3.60 -13.25 10.96
C LYS A 117 2.65 -14.27 11.60
N LEU A 118 1.77 -14.89 10.81
CA LEU A 118 0.87 -15.96 11.23
C LEU A 118 1.57 -17.32 11.42
N GLY A 119 2.88 -17.43 11.17
CA GLY A 119 3.65 -18.66 11.36
C GLY A 119 3.42 -19.74 10.29
N LEU A 120 2.64 -19.44 9.24
CA LEU A 120 2.36 -20.40 8.15
C LEU A 120 3.58 -20.63 7.23
N ALA A 121 4.56 -19.75 7.27
CA ALA A 121 5.77 -19.85 6.45
C ALA A 121 7.03 -19.60 7.27
N LYS A 122 8.08 -20.37 6.98
CA LYS A 122 9.41 -20.26 7.63
C LYS A 122 10.18 -18.97 7.28
N SER A 123 9.84 -18.31 6.17
CA SER A 123 10.53 -17.10 5.67
C SER A 123 9.60 -16.32 4.74
N TYR A 124 9.87 -15.02 4.54
CA TYR A 124 9.17 -14.20 3.55
C TYR A 124 9.22 -14.78 2.13
N HIS A 125 10.34 -15.41 1.75
CA HIS A 125 10.45 -16.05 0.43
C HIS A 125 9.57 -17.29 0.31
N HIS A 126 9.48 -18.08 1.39
CA HIS A 126 8.60 -19.25 1.44
C HIS A 126 7.13 -18.83 1.36
N ALA A 127 6.73 -17.79 2.11
CA ALA A 127 5.37 -17.22 2.05
C ALA A 127 4.99 -16.84 0.61
N ARG A 128 5.91 -16.23 -0.14
CA ARG A 128 5.69 -15.85 -1.55
C ARG A 128 5.45 -17.05 -2.46
N VAL A 129 6.18 -18.14 -2.26
CA VAL A 129 6.02 -19.39 -3.04
C VAL A 129 4.66 -20.01 -2.76
N LEU A 130 4.28 -20.13 -1.48
CA LEU A 130 2.97 -20.67 -1.07
C LEU A 130 1.80 -19.88 -1.67
N ILE A 131 1.88 -18.54 -1.67
CA ILE A 131 0.87 -17.68 -2.30
C ILE A 131 0.81 -17.95 -3.81
N ARG A 132 1.97 -18.05 -4.48
CA ARG A 132 2.02 -18.28 -5.94
C ARG A 132 1.49 -19.66 -6.33
N GLN A 133 1.74 -20.67 -5.50
CA GLN A 133 1.25 -22.04 -5.67
C GLN A 133 -0.22 -22.21 -5.27
N ARG A 134 -0.87 -21.14 -4.76
CA ARG A 134 -2.28 -21.13 -4.34
C ARG A 134 -2.58 -22.04 -3.15
N HIS A 135 -1.60 -22.30 -2.28
CA HIS A 135 -1.78 -23.10 -1.06
C HIS A 135 -2.48 -22.33 0.07
N ILE A 136 -2.68 -21.03 -0.09
CA ILE A 136 -3.25 -20.13 0.93
C ILE A 136 -4.58 -19.58 0.41
N ARG A 137 -5.61 -19.62 1.26
CA ARG A 137 -6.95 -19.09 1.00
C ARG A 137 -7.31 -18.04 2.05
N SER A 138 -7.76 -16.86 1.62
CA SER A 138 -8.40 -15.87 2.50
C SER A 138 -9.91 -16.11 2.53
N LEU A 139 -10.51 -16.03 3.73
CA LEU A 139 -11.87 -16.47 4.05
C LEU A 139 -13.00 -15.80 3.25
N GLU A 140 -12.88 -14.52 2.87
CA GLU A 140 -14.08 -13.76 2.45
C GLU A 140 -14.16 -13.39 0.97
N ARG A 141 -13.06 -13.48 0.22
CA ARG A 141 -13.08 -13.28 -1.24
C ARG A 141 -12.15 -14.26 -1.89
N PHE A 142 -12.67 -14.96 -2.90
CA PHE A 142 -11.84 -15.56 -3.94
C PHE A 142 -10.98 -14.43 -4.52
N CYS A 143 -9.75 -14.28 -4.04
CA CYS A 143 -8.78 -13.37 -4.63
C CYS A 143 -8.49 -13.92 -6.03
N ALA A 144 -9.27 -13.50 -7.02
CA ALA A 144 -9.11 -13.86 -8.43
C ALA A 144 -7.73 -13.50 -8.98
N SER A 145 -6.92 -12.77 -8.20
CA SER A 145 -5.48 -12.66 -8.38
C SER A 145 -4.77 -12.92 -7.04
N LEU A 146 -4.16 -14.09 -6.86
CA LEU A 146 -3.24 -14.36 -5.75
C LEU A 146 -1.93 -13.58 -5.98
N VAL A 147 -1.96 -12.28 -5.69
CA VAL A 147 -0.80 -11.40 -5.90
C VAL A 147 -0.11 -11.17 -4.55
N PRO A 148 1.20 -11.48 -4.41
CA PRO A 148 1.96 -11.23 -3.18
C PRO A 148 1.95 -9.76 -2.72
N SER A 149 1.66 -8.82 -3.62
CA SER A 149 1.54 -7.39 -3.33
C SER A 149 0.16 -6.95 -2.83
N GLN A 150 -0.82 -7.85 -2.72
CA GLN A 150 -2.13 -7.51 -2.17
C GLN A 150 -1.98 -7.06 -0.71
N MET A 151 -2.62 -5.93 -0.40
CA MET A 151 -2.78 -5.46 0.96
C MET A 151 -3.99 -6.19 1.56
N ILE A 152 -3.80 -6.81 2.71
CA ILE A 152 -4.91 -7.41 3.46
C ILE A 152 -5.69 -6.28 4.12
N VAL A 153 -7.00 -6.30 3.94
CA VAL A 153 -7.95 -5.46 4.65
C VAL A 153 -8.10 -6.02 6.07
N SER A 154 -7.95 -5.17 7.09
CA SER A 154 -8.26 -5.54 8.47
C SER A 154 -9.71 -6.00 8.52
N ALA A 155 -9.94 -7.23 8.97
CA ALA A 155 -11.26 -7.65 9.41
C ALA A 155 -11.49 -6.98 10.76
N THR A 156 -12.26 -5.90 10.75
CA THR A 156 -13.12 -5.53 11.88
C THR A 156 -14.44 -6.25 11.69
#